data_AF-A0A380DYI8-F1
#
_entry.id   AF-A0A380DYI8-F1
#
_cell.length_a   1.000
_cell.length_b   1.000
_cell.length_c   1.000
_cell.angle_alpha   90.00
_cell.angle_beta   90.00
_cell.angle_gamma   90.00
#
_symmetry.space_group_name_H-M   'P 1'
#
loop_
_entity.id
_entity.type
_entity.pdbx_description
1 polymer ?
#
loop_
_entity_poly.entity_id
_entity_poly.type
_entity_poly.pdbx_seq_one_letter_code
_entity_poly.pdbx_strand_id
1 'polypeptide(L)'
;MRFCLYEEEFQVTYFNATIDSYLVVFAVLLIVNETKLFKNDVNYSFDEAVSMQQGKGIVQTKEEDGKFVEANNDEIAKAMTISHKDNDMKYMDITEKVPMSESEV
;
A
#
# COMPACT_ATOMS: atom_id res chain seq x y z
N MET A 1 25.87 -28.22 46.42
CA MET A 1 26.22 -27.84 45.03
C MET A 1 25.17 -28.23 43.99
N ARG A 2 24.49 -29.39 44.10
CA ARG A 2 23.40 -29.77 43.16
C ARG A 2 22.11 -28.93 43.25
N PHE A 3 21.80 -28.35 44.42
CA PHE A 3 20.62 -27.50 44.60
C PHE A 3 20.73 -26.14 43.88
N CYS A 4 21.91 -25.49 43.89
CA CYS A 4 22.11 -24.21 43.17
C CYS A 4 22.02 -24.37 41.65
N LEU A 5 22.53 -25.49 41.11
CA LEU A 5 22.45 -25.76 39.66
C LEU A 5 21.00 -25.94 39.17
N TYR A 6 20.12 -26.50 40.01
CA TYR A 6 18.71 -26.70 39.66
C TYR A 6 17.91 -25.38 39.66
N GLU A 7 18.22 -24.46 40.57
CA GLU A 7 17.63 -23.12 40.57
C GLU A 7 18.09 -22.29 39.36
N GLU A 8 19.37 -22.37 38.98
CA GLU A 8 19.88 -21.69 37.78
C GLU A 8 19.25 -22.24 36.50
N GLU A 9 19.16 -23.56 36.33
CA GLU A 9 18.50 -24.16 35.16
C GLU A 9 16.99 -23.83 35.10
N PHE A 10 16.32 -23.74 36.25
CA PHE A 10 14.91 -23.35 36.33
C PHE A 10 14.70 -21.87 35.96
N GLN A 11 15.56 -20.96 36.44
CA GLN A 11 15.52 -19.54 36.10
C GLN A 11 15.79 -19.30 34.62
N VAL A 12 16.76 -20.01 34.03
CA VAL A 12 17.08 -19.92 32.59
C VAL A 12 15.91 -20.44 31.75
N THR A 13 15.29 -21.55 32.14
CA THR A 13 14.13 -22.11 31.43
C THR A 13 12.93 -21.15 31.47
N TYR A 14 12.66 -20.54 32.62
CA TYR A 14 11.56 -19.59 32.79
C TYR A 14 11.79 -18.29 32.00
N PHE A 15 13.04 -17.82 31.98
CA PHE A 15 13.46 -16.66 31.21
C PHE A 15 13.30 -16.89 29.70
N ASN A 16 13.74 -18.05 29.19
CA ASN A 16 13.58 -18.43 27.78
C ASN A 16 12.09 -18.54 27.39
N ALA A 17 11.26 -19.17 28.23
CA ALA A 17 9.82 -19.27 27.98
C ALA A 17 9.13 -17.90 27.91
N THR A 18 9.60 -16.95 28.72
CA THR A 18 9.08 -15.57 28.69
C THR A 18 9.47 -14.87 27.39
N ILE A 19 10.73 -15.00 26.95
CA ILE A 19 11.20 -14.45 25.67
C ILE A 19 10.45 -15.05 24.49
N ASP A 20 10.24 -16.37 24.48
CA ASP A 20 9.52 -17.06 23.41
C ASP A 20 8.07 -16.54 23.31
N SER A 21 7.41 -16.29 24.44
CA SER A 21 6.06 -15.71 24.45
C SER A 21 6.02 -14.31 23.82
N TYR A 22 7.02 -13.47 24.08
CA TYR A 22 7.13 -12.15 23.47
C TYR A 22 7.42 -12.24 21.97
N LEU A 23 8.25 -13.19 21.53
CA LEU A 23 8.53 -13.43 20.12
C LEU A 23 7.27 -13.85 19.35
N VAL A 24 6.42 -14.70 19.93
CA VAL A 24 5.15 -15.09 19.31
C VAL A 24 4.21 -13.90 19.14
N VAL A 25 4.05 -13.08 20.19
CA VAL A 25 3.21 -11.87 20.11
C VAL A 25 3.76 -10.89 19.08
N PHE A 26 5.08 -10.69 19.05
CA PHE A 26 5.74 -9.82 18.08
C PHE A 26 5.59 -10.32 16.64
N ALA A 27 5.70 -11.63 16.41
CA ALA A 27 5.49 -12.23 15.10
C ALA A 27 4.05 -12.04 14.60
N VAL A 28 3.04 -12.21 15.47
CA VAL A 28 1.64 -11.93 15.12
C VAL A 28 1.44 -10.45 14.79
N LEU A 29 2.01 -9.54 15.59
CA LEU A 29 1.95 -8.09 15.32
C LEU A 29 2.65 -7.73 14.01
N LEU A 30 3.78 -8.35 13.68
CA LEU A 30 4.47 -8.16 12.40
C LEU A 30 3.63 -8.64 11.22
N ILE A 31 3.04 -9.85 11.32
CA ILE A 31 2.15 -10.36 10.28
C ILE A 31 0.98 -9.40 10.08
N VAL A 32 0.37 -8.90 11.15
CA VAL A 32 -0.75 -7.95 11.08
C VAL A 32 -0.33 -6.57 10.55
N ASN A 33 0.90 -6.13 10.80
CA ASN A 33 1.45 -4.87 10.28
C ASN A 33 1.85 -4.95 8.79
N GLU A 34 2.36 -6.10 8.35
CA GLU A 34 2.69 -6.33 6.94
C GLU A 34 1.48 -6.72 6.10
N THR A 35 0.58 -7.54 6.65
CA THR A 35 -0.68 -7.83 5.98
C THR A 35 -1.49 -6.54 5.93
N LYS A 36 -2.08 -6.26 4.76
CA LYS A 36 -2.84 -5.04 4.46
C LYS A 36 -4.09 -4.83 5.35
N LEU A 37 -4.24 -5.58 6.46
CA LEU A 37 -5.29 -5.42 7.46
C LEU A 37 -5.36 -3.99 8.03
N PHE A 38 -4.25 -3.26 8.08
CA PHE A 38 -4.20 -1.85 8.52
C PHE A 38 -3.70 -0.85 7.47
N LYS A 39 -3.11 -1.31 6.35
CA LYS A 39 -2.80 -0.46 5.18
C LYS A 39 -3.98 -0.47 4.21
N ASN A 40 -5.11 0.10 4.64
CA ASN A 40 -6.30 0.21 3.82
C ASN A 40 -6.30 1.53 3.04
N ASP A 41 -5.40 1.67 2.08
CA ASP A 41 -5.41 2.81 1.15
C ASP A 41 -6.55 2.70 0.12
N VAL A 42 -7.21 1.53 0.04
CA VAL A 42 -8.39 1.26 -0.78
C VAL A 42 -9.65 1.45 0.08
N ASN A 43 -10.09 2.70 0.21
CA ASN A 43 -11.25 3.06 1.02
C ASN A 43 -12.58 3.07 0.25
N TYR A 44 -12.50 3.03 -1.08
CA TYR A 44 -13.67 3.13 -1.96
C TYR A 44 -13.59 2.08 -3.05
N SER A 45 -14.75 1.54 -3.42
CA SER A 45 -14.89 0.75 -4.63
C SER A 45 -14.67 1.60 -5.88
N PHE A 46 -14.41 0.95 -7.01
CA PHE A 46 -14.23 1.63 -8.29
C PHE A 46 -15.44 2.51 -8.65
N ASP A 47 -16.66 1.98 -8.45
CA ASP A 47 -17.89 2.70 -8.77
C ASP A 47 -18.11 3.91 -7.86
N GLU A 48 -17.74 3.82 -6.58
CA GLU A 48 -17.77 4.95 -5.65
C GLU A 48 -16.76 6.02 -6.04
N ALA A 49 -15.54 5.63 -6.42
CA ALA A 49 -14.52 6.56 -6.89
C ALA A 49 -14.93 7.26 -8.19
N VAL A 50 -15.53 6.54 -9.15
CA VAL A 50 -16.07 7.12 -10.39
C VAL A 50 -17.20 8.10 -10.09
N SER A 51 -18.14 7.73 -9.21
CA SER A 51 -19.23 8.60 -8.78
C SER A 51 -18.71 9.87 -8.10
N MET A 52 -17.66 9.75 -7.27
CA MET A 52 -17.00 10.90 -6.67
C MET A 52 -16.37 11.82 -7.72
N GLN A 53 -15.75 11.28 -8.78
CA GLN A 53 -15.13 12.06 -9.86
C GLN A 53 -16.14 12.68 -10.84
N GLN A 54 -17.36 12.14 -10.90
CA GLN A 54 -18.51 12.70 -11.63
C GLN A 54 -19.32 13.70 -10.78
N GLY A 55 -18.86 13.99 -9.56
CA GLY A 55 -19.49 14.90 -8.62
C GLY A 55 -19.62 16.32 -9.16
N LYS A 56 -20.68 17.01 -8.75
CA LYS A 56 -21.01 18.37 -9.21
C LYS A 56 -19.89 19.36 -8.85
N GLY A 57 -19.24 19.93 -9.87
CA GLY A 57 -18.16 20.92 -9.71
C GLY A 57 -16.75 20.40 -9.97
N ILE A 58 -16.61 19.13 -10.38
CA ILE A 58 -15.32 18.56 -10.78
C ILE A 58 -15.15 18.75 -12.28
N VAL A 59 -14.09 19.47 -12.66
CA VAL A 59 -13.77 19.74 -14.06
C VAL A 59 -12.91 18.60 -14.59
N GLN A 60 -13.53 17.74 -15.39
CA GLN A 60 -12.83 16.71 -16.15
C GLN A 60 -12.80 17.13 -17.61
N THR A 61 -11.61 17.25 -18.20
CA THR A 61 -11.45 17.68 -19.59
C THR A 61 -10.89 16.58 -20.45
N LYS A 62 -11.31 16.59 -21.71
CA LYS A 62 -10.77 15.77 -22.79
C LYS A 62 -10.28 16.72 -23.88
N GLU A 63 -9.16 16.38 -24.50
CA GLU A 63 -8.73 17.05 -25.71
C GLU A 63 -9.49 16.47 -26.90
N GLU A 64 -10.25 17.31 -27.59
CA GLU A 64 -10.94 16.98 -28.85
C GLU A 64 -10.60 18.08 -29.86
N ASP A 65 -9.95 17.69 -30.96
CA ASP A 65 -9.55 18.58 -32.05
C ASP A 65 -8.75 19.82 -31.61
N GLY A 66 -7.80 19.63 -30.69
CA GLY A 66 -6.91 20.69 -30.18
C GLY A 66 -7.58 21.68 -29.23
N LYS A 67 -8.77 21.36 -28.73
CA LYS A 67 -9.49 22.13 -27.71
C LYS A 67 -9.85 21.24 -26.53
N PHE A 68 -9.81 21.81 -25.33
CA PHE A 68 -10.29 21.14 -24.13
C PHE A 68 -11.81 21.26 -24.03
N VAL A 69 -12.48 20.13 -24.09
CA VAL A 69 -13.93 20.00 -23.90
C VAL A 69 -14.21 19.24 -22.60
N GLU A 70 -15.38 19.42 -22.03
CA GLU A 70 -15.80 18.68 -20.83
C GLU A 70 -16.00 17.20 -21.19
N ALA A 71 -15.41 16.31 -20.40
CA ALA A 71 -15.46 14.87 -20.64
C ALA A 71 -16.81 14.30 -20.19
N ASN A 72 -17.35 13.35 -20.94
CA ASN A 72 -18.57 12.64 -20.54
C ASN A 72 -18.27 11.65 -19.40
N ASN A 73 -19.28 11.34 -18.60
CA ASN A 73 -19.24 10.38 -17.49
C ASN A 73 -18.66 9.01 -17.90
N ASP A 74 -19.02 8.51 -19.08
CA ASP A 74 -18.51 7.23 -19.60
C ASP A 74 -17.02 7.31 -19.99
N GLU A 75 -16.57 8.47 -20.45
CA GLU A 75 -15.16 8.71 -20.80
C GLU A 75 -14.30 8.84 -19.54
N ILE A 76 -14.83 9.48 -18.50
CA ILE A 76 -14.21 9.57 -17.18
C ILE A 76 -14.03 8.15 -16.59
N ALA A 77 -15.08 7.33 -16.61
CA ALA A 77 -15.01 5.96 -16.11
C ALA A 77 -14.00 5.10 -16.89
N LYS A 78 -13.97 5.25 -18.22
CA LYS A 78 -13.03 4.53 -19.09
C LYS A 78 -11.57 4.97 -18.86
N ALA A 79 -11.32 6.26 -18.62
CA ALA A 79 -9.98 6.77 -18.33
C ALA A 79 -9.48 6.35 -16.94
N MET A 80 -10.39 6.23 -15.96
CA MET A 80 -10.09 5.74 -14.61
C MET A 80 -9.89 4.22 -14.54
N THR A 81 -10.37 3.48 -15.54
CA THR A 81 -10.25 2.01 -15.56
C THR A 81 -8.79 1.60 -15.69
N ILE A 82 -8.32 0.77 -14.75
CA ILE A 82 -6.96 0.22 -14.78
C ILE A 82 -6.87 -0.83 -15.89
N SER A 83 -6.05 -0.58 -16.90
CA SER A 83 -5.76 -1.52 -17.98
C SER A 83 -4.27 -1.83 -17.99
N HIS A 84 -3.90 -3.08 -17.73
CA HIS A 84 -2.51 -3.55 -17.78
C HIS A 84 -1.94 -3.67 -19.21
N LYS A 85 -2.70 -3.29 -20.24
CA LYS A 85 -2.22 -3.31 -21.64
C LYS A 85 -1.48 -2.04 -22.03
N ASP A 86 -1.79 -0.92 -21.38
CA ASP A 86 -1.33 0.40 -21.79
C ASP A 86 -0.58 1.06 -20.63
N ASN A 87 0.72 0.77 -20.61
CA ASN A 87 1.77 1.53 -19.93
C ASN A 87 1.87 1.38 -18.40
N ASP A 88 2.67 0.39 -17.97
CA ASP A 88 3.07 0.16 -16.58
C ASP A 88 3.70 1.40 -15.90
N MET A 89 4.16 2.39 -16.67
CA MET A 89 4.69 3.64 -16.12
C MET A 89 3.63 4.49 -15.41
N LYS A 90 2.34 4.34 -15.75
CA LYS A 90 1.25 5.04 -15.04
C LYS A 90 1.10 4.58 -13.58
N TYR A 91 1.68 3.43 -13.25
CA TYR A 91 1.66 2.83 -11.91
C TYR A 91 3.05 2.80 -11.27
N MET A 92 4.06 3.38 -11.93
CA MET A 92 5.40 3.48 -11.39
C MET A 92 5.44 4.53 -10.28
N ASP A 93 6.13 4.21 -9.19
CA ASP A 93 6.37 5.18 -8.13
C ASP A 93 7.30 6.28 -8.63
N ILE A 94 6.78 7.49 -8.75
CA ILE A 94 7.52 8.68 -9.18
C ILE A 94 8.14 9.44 -8.00
N THR A 95 7.97 8.95 -6.77
CA THR A 95 8.58 9.54 -5.57
C THR A 95 10.03 9.10 -5.39
N GLU A 96 10.40 7.97 -5.99
CA GLU A 96 11.77 7.47 -6.00
C GLU A 96 12.61 8.15 -7.10
N LYS A 97 13.87 8.46 -6.78
CA LYS A 97 14.78 9.11 -7.72
C LYS A 97 15.29 8.11 -8.75
N VAL A 98 15.18 8.46 -10.02
CA VAL A 98 15.78 7.68 -11.11
C VAL A 98 17.25 8.07 -11.30
N PRO A 99 18.17 7.10 -11.46
CA PRO A 99 19.55 7.39 -11.80
C PRO A 99 19.63 7.78 -13.29
N MET A 100 19.59 9.09 -13.56
CA MET A 100 19.68 9.67 -14.91
C MET A 100 20.81 10.70 -14.93
N SER A 101 21.69 10.65 -15.94
CA SER A 101 22.77 11.62 -16.13
C SER A 101 22.28 12.90 -16.83
N GLU A 102 23.02 14.01 -16.71
CA GLU A 102 22.68 15.27 -17.40
C GLU A 102 22.63 15.15 -18.93
N SER A 103 23.32 14.15 -19.50
CA SER A 103 23.26 13.85 -20.94
C SER A 103 22.03 13.05 -21.36
N GLU A 104 21.32 12.45 -20.40
CA GLU A 104 20.11 11.64 -20.63
C GLU A 104 18.82 12.42 -20.35
N VAL A 105 18.91 13.59 -19.70
CA VAL A 105 17.82 14.55 -19.48
C VAL A 105 17.57 15.38 -20.74
#